data_AF-A0A9E0MYN0-F1
#
_entry.id   AF-A0A9E0MYN0-F1
#
_cell.length_a   1.000
_cell.length_b   1.000
_cell.length_c   1.000
_cell.angle_alpha   90.00
_cell.angle_beta   90.00
_cell.angle_gamma   90.00
#
_symmetry.space_group_name_H-M   'P 1'
#
loop_
_entity.id
_entity.type
_entity.pdbx_description
1 polymer ?
#
loop_
_entity_poly.entity_id
_entity_poly.type
_entity_poly.pdbx_seq_one_letter_code
_entity_poly.pdbx_strand_id
1 'polypeptide(L)'
;MRTLNWLWRGFLFFVLFAFALNNQHTVELKWFLGYQWQAPMVFIVLTVFALGCVTGVLAMVPSWWRHRREARNRALLMPAPDTSDVGQTQIPREGQGTTAAHTLPPELPFPPDMPAPRKPGK
;
A
#
# COMPACT_ATOMS: atom_id res chain seq x y z
N MET A 1 15.70 8.66 -15.11
CA MET A 1 15.95 8.25 -13.70
C MET A 1 17.44 8.14 -13.34
N ARG A 2 18.31 7.52 -14.16
CA ARG A 2 19.76 7.39 -13.84
C ARG A 2 20.50 8.72 -13.68
N THR A 3 20.16 9.73 -14.49
CA THR A 3 20.77 11.06 -14.44
C THR A 3 20.54 11.76 -13.10
N LEU A 4 19.35 11.62 -12.52
CA LEU A 4 19.02 12.22 -11.22
C LEU A 4 19.87 11.62 -10.09
N ASN A 5 20.08 10.30 -10.09
CA ASN A 5 20.95 9.65 -9.11
C ASN A 5 22.43 10.05 -9.29
N TRP A 6 22.87 10.29 -10.53
CA TRP A 6 24.20 10.83 -10.82
C TRP A 6 24.36 12.27 -10.35
N LEU A 7 23.34 13.11 -10.58
CA LEU A 7 23.29 14.50 -10.12
C LEU A 7 23.30 14.58 -8.59
N TRP A 8 22.54 13.72 -7.90
CA TRP A 8 22.53 13.61 -6.45
C TRP A 8 23.89 13.23 -5.89
N ARG A 9 24.54 12.20 -6.47
CA ARG A 9 25.89 11.78 -6.08
C ARG A 9 26.93 12.89 -6.33
N GLY A 10 26.84 13.57 -7.47
CA GLY A 10 27.70 14.70 -7.81
C GLY A 10 27.51 15.89 -6.86
N PHE A 11 26.27 16.23 -6.54
CA PHE A 11 25.94 17.28 -5.57
C PHE A 11 26.48 16.94 -4.18
N LEU A 12 26.25 15.71 -3.71
CA LEU A 12 26.77 15.27 -2.42
C LEU A 12 28.31 15.31 -2.39
N PHE A 13 28.97 14.85 -3.46
CA PHE A 13 30.42 14.96 -3.61
C PHE A 13 30.88 16.42 -3.56
N PHE A 14 30.22 17.31 -4.31
CA PHE A 14 30.58 18.72 -4.35
C PHE A 14 30.41 19.37 -2.97
N VAL A 15 29.35 19.07 -2.24
CA VAL A 15 29.15 19.57 -0.87
C VAL A 15 30.25 19.06 0.06
N LEU A 16 30.54 17.75 0.04
CA LEU A 16 31.60 17.17 0.86
C LEU A 16 32.98 17.75 0.49
N PHE A 17 33.24 17.97 -0.79
CA PHE A 17 34.49 18.52 -1.30
C PHE A 17 34.65 20.01 -0.95
N ALA A 18 33.62 20.82 -1.17
CA ALA A 18 33.61 22.23 -0.78
C ALA A 18 33.73 22.37 0.74
N PHE A 19 33.07 21.48 1.50
CA PHE A 19 33.23 21.40 2.94
C PHE A 19 34.67 21.04 3.33
N ALA A 20 35.30 20.09 2.64
CA ALA A 20 36.71 19.75 2.87
C ALA A 20 37.66 20.91 2.58
N LEU A 21 37.44 21.66 1.50
CA LEU A 21 38.21 22.85 1.12
C LEU A 21 38.04 23.99 2.13
N ASN A 22 36.83 24.23 2.62
CA ASN A 22 36.55 25.31 3.56
C ASN A 22 36.98 24.95 5.00
N ASN A 23 36.98 23.66 5.34
CA ASN A 23 37.29 23.15 6.68
C ASN A 23 38.65 22.43 6.74
N GLN A 24 39.65 22.94 5.99
CA GLN A 24 41.05 22.49 6.07
C GLN A 24 41.75 22.90 7.38
N HIS A 25 41.07 23.69 8.23
CA HIS A 25 41.60 24.12 9.50
C HIS A 25 41.85 22.93 10.42
N THR A 26 43.08 22.85 10.93
CA THR A 26 43.50 21.85 11.90
C THR A 26 42.91 22.17 13.26
N VAL A 27 42.19 21.22 13.85
CA VAL A 27 41.59 21.35 15.18
C VAL A 27 42.36 20.43 16.14
N GLU A 28 42.66 20.93 17.33
CA GLU A 28 43.24 20.11 18.40
C GLU A 28 42.14 19.39 19.20
N LEU A 29 42.11 18.06 19.11
CA LEU A 29 41.38 17.22 20.04
C LEU A 29 42.21 17.05 21.31
N LYS A 30 41.76 17.69 22.39
CA LYS A 30 42.38 17.57 23.72
C LYS A 30 41.84 16.33 24.42
N TRP A 31 42.64 15.29 24.47
CA TRP A 31 42.31 14.07 25.21
C TRP A 31 42.64 14.23 26.70
N PHE A 32 42.07 13.36 27.52
CA PHE A 32 42.05 13.45 28.99
C PHE A 32 43.43 13.36 29.67
N LEU A 33 44.50 12.97 28.95
CA LEU A 33 45.88 12.80 29.47
C LEU A 33 46.86 13.89 28.99
N GLY A 34 46.37 15.05 28.55
CA GLY A 34 47.21 16.09 27.93
C GLY A 34 47.67 15.74 26.51
N TYR A 35 47.19 14.62 25.96
CA TYR A 35 47.43 14.22 24.58
C TYR A 35 46.58 15.09 23.65
N GLN A 36 47.21 15.91 22.83
CA GLN A 36 46.53 16.74 21.83
C GLN A 36 46.73 16.11 20.47
N TRP A 37 45.63 15.72 19.82
CA TRP A 37 45.69 15.19 18.46
C TRP A 37 45.14 16.22 17.48
N GLN A 38 45.98 16.63 16.55
CA GLN A 38 45.67 17.61 15.52
C GLN A 38 45.06 16.89 14.32
N ALA A 39 43.79 17.14 14.04
CA ALA A 39 43.10 16.61 12.87
C ALA A 39 42.34 17.73 12.14
N PRO A 40 42.35 17.76 10.80
CA PRO A 40 41.53 18.71 10.06
C PRO A 40 40.04 18.53 10.38
N MET A 41 39.33 19.64 10.62
CA MET A 41 37.93 19.65 11.06
C MET A 41 37.03 18.79 10.15
N VAL A 42 37.31 18.78 8.85
CA VAL A 42 36.60 17.96 7.87
C VAL A 42 36.53 16.48 8.25
N PHE A 43 37.63 15.87 8.71
CA PHE A 43 37.67 14.43 9.02
C PHE A 43 36.78 14.10 10.22
N ILE A 44 36.74 14.99 11.21
CA ILE A 44 35.92 14.83 12.41
C ILE A 44 34.44 14.81 12.02
N VAL A 45 34.00 15.82 11.28
CA VAL A 45 32.59 15.93 10.86
C VAL A 45 32.20 14.78 9.94
N LEU A 46 33.07 14.40 9.00
CA LEU A 46 32.80 13.27 8.10
C LEU A 46 32.63 11.96 8.89
N THR A 47 33.46 11.73 9.90
CA THR A 47 33.43 10.51 10.72
C THR A 47 32.16 10.45 11.57
N VAL A 48 31.82 11.54 12.27
CA VAL A 48 30.60 11.62 13.08
C VAL A 48 29.36 11.50 12.22
N PHE A 49 29.34 12.14 11.04
CA PHE A 49 28.24 12.03 10.09
C PHE A 49 28.09 10.60 9.56
N ALA A 50 29.19 9.96 9.15
CA ALA A 50 29.16 8.57 8.68
C ALA A 50 28.64 7.63 9.77
N LEU A 51 29.10 7.78 11.02
CA LEU A 51 28.58 7.04 12.17
C LEU A 51 27.09 7.31 12.39
N GLY A 52 26.65 8.57 12.30
CA GLY A 52 25.24 8.95 12.39
C GLY A 52 24.39 8.32 11.29
N CYS A 53 24.87 8.30 10.04
CA CYS A 53 24.20 7.65 8.92
C CYS A 53 24.10 6.13 9.12
N VAL A 54 25.20 5.47 9.51
CA VAL A 54 25.20 4.04 9.81
C VAL A 54 24.19 3.73 10.91
N THR A 55 24.19 4.53 11.98
CA THR A 55 23.24 4.39 13.09
C THR A 55 21.79 4.65 12.67
N GLY A 56 21.53 5.67 11.84
CA GLY A 56 20.20 5.98 11.31
C GLY A 56 19.66 4.88 10.39
N VAL A 57 20.52 4.31 9.53
CA VAL A 57 20.16 3.15 8.70
C VAL A 57 19.89 1.94 9.58
N LEU A 58 20.78 1.64 10.54
CA LEU A 58 20.58 0.56 11.52
C LEU A 58 19.29 0.72 12.31
N ALA A 59 18.87 1.93 12.65
CA ALA A 59 17.60 2.20 13.32
C ALA A 59 16.38 1.93 12.41
N MET A 60 16.51 2.07 11.09
CA MET A 60 15.47 1.78 10.10
C MET A 60 15.37 0.29 9.70
N VAL A 61 16.43 -0.50 9.85
CA VAL A 61 16.41 -1.95 9.55
C VAL A 61 15.39 -2.75 10.40
N PRO A 62 15.33 -2.59 11.74
CA PRO A 62 14.41 -3.39 12.56
C PRO A 62 12.94 -3.05 12.30
N SER A 63 12.61 -1.78 11.99
CA SER A 63 11.23 -1.39 11.67
C SER A 63 10.76 -2.04 10.36
N TRP A 64 11.61 -2.10 9.34
CA TRP A 64 11.31 -2.79 8.08
C TRP A 64 11.13 -4.31 8.28
N TRP A 65 11.94 -4.92 9.15
CA TRP A 65 11.80 -6.33 9.48
C TRP A 65 10.50 -6.66 10.20
N ARG A 66 10.01 -5.77 11.07
CA ARG A 66 8.73 -5.98 11.76
C ARG A 66 7.56 -5.93 10.78
N HIS A 67 7.54 -4.94 9.89
CA HIS A 67 6.52 -4.85 8.82
C HIS A 67 6.53 -6.09 7.90
N ARG A 68 7.70 -6.62 7.56
CA ARG A 68 7.80 -7.82 6.72
C ARG A 68 7.27 -9.09 7.42
N ARG A 69 7.43 -9.20 8.75
CA ARG A 69 6.87 -10.31 9.54
C ARG A 69 5.35 -10.22 9.66
N GLU A 70 4.82 -9.02 9.89
CA GLU A 70 3.38 -8.77 9.97
C GLU A 70 2.68 -9.07 8.64
N ALA A 71 3.28 -8.69 7.50
CA ALA A 71 2.75 -9.03 6.17
C ALA A 71 2.67 -10.55 5.93
N ARG A 72 3.66 -11.32 6.41
CA ARG A 72 3.67 -12.78 6.29
C ARG A 72 2.63 -13.47 7.18
N ASN A 73 2.40 -12.96 8.39
CA ASN A 73 1.34 -13.48 9.27
C ASN A 73 -0.06 -13.19 8.74
N ARG A 74 -0.28 -12.01 8.13
CA ARG A 74 -1.57 -11.67 7.50
C ARG A 74 -1.89 -12.58 6.29
N ALA A 75 -0.88 -12.99 5.52
CA ALA A 75 -1.06 -13.94 4.43
C ALA A 75 -1.42 -15.36 4.91
N LEU A 76 -0.97 -15.76 6.10
CA LEU A 76 -1.30 -17.05 6.73
C LEU A 76 -2.67 -17.06 7.42
N LEU A 77 -3.16 -15.89 7.85
CA LEU A 77 -4.47 -15.72 8.51
C LEU A 77 -5.59 -15.39 7.51
N MET A 78 -5.30 -15.30 6.21
CA MET A 78 -6.32 -15.15 5.17
C MET A 78 -6.97 -16.52 4.96
N PRO A 79 -8.26 -16.71 5.30
CA PRO A 79 -8.96 -17.96 5.01
C PRO A 79 -8.94 -18.19 3.51
N ALA A 80 -8.73 -19.44 3.09
CA ALA A 80 -8.91 -19.84 1.71
C ALA A 80 -10.30 -19.35 1.24
N PRO A 81 -10.44 -18.84 0.01
CA PRO A 81 -11.77 -18.52 -0.49
C PRO A 81 -12.57 -19.81 -0.49
N ASP A 82 -13.60 -19.89 0.35
CA ASP A 82 -14.57 -20.97 0.37
C ASP A 82 -15.19 -21.05 -1.03
N THR A 83 -14.61 -21.88 -1.87
CA THR A 83 -15.18 -22.37 -3.13
C THR A 83 -16.11 -23.54 -2.81
N SER A 84 -16.99 -23.31 -1.84
CA SER A 84 -18.00 -24.25 -1.36
C SER A 84 -19.38 -23.60 -1.41
N ASP A 85 -19.69 -22.87 -2.49
CA ASP A 85 -21.07 -22.52 -2.83
C ASP A 85 -21.28 -22.40 -4.36
N VAL A 86 -20.89 -23.44 -5.09
CA VAL A 86 -21.36 -23.68 -6.46
C VAL A 86 -21.74 -25.15 -6.55
N GLY A 87 -22.91 -25.51 -6.01
CA GLY A 87 -23.28 -26.92 -5.97
C GLY A 87 -24.64 -27.26 -5.35
N GLN A 88 -25.63 -26.38 -5.39
CA GLN A 88 -27.03 -26.80 -5.18
C GLN A 88 -27.93 -26.23 -6.28
N THR A 89 -27.77 -26.80 -7.48
CA THR A 89 -28.86 -26.88 -8.45
C THR A 89 -29.87 -27.90 -7.92
N GLN A 90 -30.72 -27.50 -6.97
CA GLN A 90 -31.92 -28.26 -6.64
C GLN A 90 -32.97 -27.98 -7.72
N ILE A 91 -33.08 -28.92 -8.66
CA ILE A 91 -34.22 -29.05 -9.57
C ILE A 91 -35.18 -30.03 -8.88
N PRO A 92 -36.37 -29.61 -8.42
CA PRO A 92 -37.39 -30.56 -7.98
C PRO A 92 -37.96 -31.27 -9.21
N ARG A 93 -37.76 -32.59 -9.19
CA ARG A 93 -38.16 -33.59 -10.17
C ARG A 93 -39.68 -33.60 -10.37
N GLU A 94 -40.10 -33.53 -11.64
CA GLU A 94 -41.45 -33.86 -12.11
C GLU A 94 -41.89 -35.24 -11.62
N GLY A 95 -43.17 -35.36 -11.25
CA GLY A 95 -43.78 -36.66 -10.99
C GLY A 95 -45.12 -36.63 -10.28
N GLN A 96 -46.11 -35.87 -10.79
CA GLN A 96 -47.52 -36.15 -10.53
C GLN A 96 -48.38 -35.50 -11.62
N GLY A 97 -48.65 -36.26 -12.67
CA GLY A 97 -49.76 -35.97 -13.56
C GLY A 97 -51.06 -36.31 -12.84
N THR A 98 -52.01 -35.37 -12.82
CA THR A 98 -53.44 -35.58 -13.06
C THR A 98 -54.12 -34.20 -13.17
N THR A 99 -54.61 -33.91 -14.38
CA THR A 99 -55.71 -32.99 -14.69
C THR A 99 -55.44 -31.47 -14.56
N ALA A 100 -54.96 -30.90 -15.66
CA ALA A 100 -55.24 -29.52 -16.03
C ALA A 100 -56.75 -29.35 -16.29
N ALA A 101 -57.47 -28.66 -15.41
CA ALA A 101 -58.78 -28.10 -15.71
C ALA A 101 -59.03 -26.86 -14.83
N HIS A 102 -58.65 -25.71 -15.38
CA HIS A 102 -59.45 -24.49 -15.38
C HIS A 102 -60.11 -24.05 -14.07
N THR A 103 -59.46 -23.16 -13.30
CA THR A 103 -60.20 -22.25 -12.40
C THR A 103 -59.41 -20.93 -12.25
N LEU A 104 -60.08 -19.82 -12.59
CA LEU A 104 -59.58 -18.47 -12.83
C LEU A 104 -59.05 -17.74 -11.56
N PRO A 105 -58.12 -16.76 -11.67
CA PRO A 105 -57.94 -15.70 -10.67
C PRO A 105 -59.08 -14.65 -10.74
N PRO A 106 -59.38 -13.92 -9.65
CA PRO A 106 -60.64 -13.19 -9.48
C PRO A 106 -60.73 -11.93 -10.34
N GLU A 107 -61.81 -11.83 -11.13
CA GLU A 107 -62.20 -10.65 -11.89
C GLU A 107 -62.75 -9.58 -10.93
N LEU A 108 -62.05 -8.45 -10.82
CA LEU A 108 -62.57 -7.23 -10.18
C LEU A 108 -63.59 -6.58 -11.14
N PRO A 109 -64.84 -6.30 -10.70
CA PRO A 109 -65.86 -5.74 -11.57
C PRO A 109 -65.53 -4.28 -11.92
N PHE A 110 -65.18 -4.05 -13.19
CA PHE A 110 -65.04 -2.70 -13.74
C PHE A 110 -66.45 -2.12 -13.98
N PRO A 111 -66.78 -0.94 -13.42
CA PRO A 111 -68.09 -0.32 -13.62
C PRO A 111 -68.30 0.11 -15.09
N PRO A 112 -69.55 0.03 -15.60
CA PRO A 112 -69.89 0.40 -16.95
C PRO A 112 -69.78 1.92 -17.14
N ASP A 113 -69.45 2.34 -18.36
CA ASP A 113 -69.46 3.73 -18.83
C ASP A 113 -68.19 4.57 -18.59
N MET A 114 -67.03 4.08 -19.04
CA MET A 114 -66.03 4.98 -19.58
C MET A 114 -65.76 4.67 -21.07
N PRO A 115 -66.06 5.61 -21.99
CA PRO A 115 -65.81 5.40 -23.42
C PRO A 115 -64.31 5.26 -23.67
N ALA A 116 -63.96 4.25 -24.50
CA ALA A 116 -62.59 3.90 -24.82
C ALA A 116 -61.73 5.13 -25.21
N PRO A 117 -60.52 5.28 -24.64
CA PRO A 117 -59.57 6.29 -25.10
C PRO A 117 -59.22 6.02 -26.56
N ARG A 118 -59.65 6.89 -27.47
CA ARG A 118 -59.33 6.82 -28.90
C ARG A 118 -57.81 6.98 -29.08
N LYS A 119 -57.12 5.95 -29.58
CA LYS A 119 -55.79 6.08 -30.23
C LYS A 119 -55.97 6.63 -31.66
N PRO A 120 -54.90 6.92 -32.41
CA PRO A 120 -53.94 8.03 -32.30
C PRO A 120 -53.96 8.90 -33.61
N GLY A 121 -53.30 10.06 -33.65
CA GLY A 121 -53.21 10.79 -34.94
C GLY A 121 -52.30 12.02 -34.95
N LYS A 122 -51.15 11.86 -35.60
CA LYS A 122 -50.13 12.83 -36.06
C LYS A 122 -49.34 13.63 -35.02
#